data_AF-A0A7L0TIR8-F1
#
_entry.id   AF-A0A7L0TIR8-F1
#
_cell.length_a   1.000
_cell.length_b   1.000
_cell.length_c   1.000
_cell.angle_alpha   90.00
_cell.angle_beta   90.00
_cell.angle_gamma   90.00
#
_symmetry.space_group_name_H-M   'P 1'
#
loop_
_entity.id
_entity.type
_entity.pdbx_description
1 polymer ?
#
loop_
_entity_poly.entity_id
_entity_poly.type
_entity_poly.pdbx_seq_one_letter_code
_entity_poly.pdbx_strand_id
1 'polypeptide(L)' 'PYACGQCGRRFAQRANLVEHNRRHTGEKPHLCPQCHRRFRQRSALLRHRRVHAGERPFPCARCGRRYSRSSNLLLHQR' A
#
# COMPACT_ATOMS: atom_id res chain seq x y z
N PRO A 1 -13.90 -14.43 -14.76
CA PRO A 1 -13.91 -13.60 -13.53
C PRO A 1 -13.65 -14.45 -12.29
N TYR A 2 -12.71 -14.06 -11.43
CA TYR A 2 -12.28 -14.84 -10.27
C TYR A 2 -12.98 -14.33 -9.00
N ALA A 3 -13.80 -15.17 -8.35
CA ALA A 3 -14.57 -14.77 -7.17
C ALA A 3 -13.89 -15.21 -5.87
N CYS A 4 -13.98 -14.37 -4.84
CA CYS A 4 -13.57 -14.70 -3.48
C CYS A 4 -14.67 -15.49 -2.78
N GLY A 5 -14.35 -16.71 -2.32
CA GLY A 5 -15.31 -17.56 -1.60
C GLY A 5 -15.74 -17.01 -0.23
N GLN A 6 -14.96 -16.11 0.38
CA GLN A 6 -15.28 -15.57 1.71
C GLN A 6 -16.13 -14.30 1.68
N CYS A 7 -16.07 -13.49 0.62
CA CYS A 7 -16.80 -12.22 0.55
C CYS A 7 -17.46 -11.93 -0.80
N GLY A 8 -17.46 -12.88 -1.73
CA GLY A 8 -18.12 -12.77 -3.04
C GLY A 8 -17.46 -11.79 -4.02
N ARG A 9 -16.42 -11.03 -3.62
CA ARG A 9 -15.77 -10.05 -4.49
C ARG A 9 -15.17 -10.71 -5.74
N ARG A 10 -15.37 -10.07 -6.90
CA ARG A 10 -14.89 -10.55 -8.20
C ARG A 10 -13.68 -9.76 -8.65
N PHE A 11 -12.72 -10.47 -9.24
CA PHE A 11 -11.47 -9.92 -9.75
C PHE A 11 -11.30 -10.31 -11.22
N ALA A 12 -10.72 -9.40 -12.01
CA ALA A 12 -10.42 -9.66 -13.41
C ALA A 12 -9.29 -10.71 -13.57
N GLN A 13 -8.35 -10.76 -12.62
CA GLN A 13 -7.16 -11.60 -12.66
C GLN A 13 -7.04 -12.49 -11.41
N ARG A 14 -6.55 -13.72 -11.59
CA ARG A 14 -6.34 -14.68 -10.48
C ARG A 14 -5.34 -14.14 -9.46
N ALA A 15 -4.27 -13.48 -9.91
CA ALA A 15 -3.26 -12.88 -9.04
C ALA A 15 -3.87 -11.88 -8.05
N ASN A 16 -4.82 -11.05 -8.51
CA ASN A 16 -5.52 -10.09 -7.67
C ASN A 16 -6.43 -10.77 -6.64
N LEU A 17 -7.09 -11.88 -7.01
CA LEU A 17 -7.84 -12.69 -6.06
C LEU A 17 -6.93 -13.31 -4.99
N VAL A 18 -5.78 -13.87 -5.38
CA VAL A 18 -4.80 -14.45 -4.43
C VAL A 18 -4.28 -13.39 -3.47
N GLU A 19 -3.90 -12.22 -3.98
CA GLU A 19 -3.45 -11.11 -3.13
C GLU A 19 -4.57 -10.63 -2.19
N HIS A 20 -5.80 -10.55 -2.70
CA HIS A 20 -6.97 -10.22 -1.90
C HIS A 20 -7.21 -11.23 -0.77
N ASN A 21 -7.06 -12.53 -1.02
CA ASN A 21 -7.24 -13.58 -0.02
C ASN A 21 -6.29 -13.44 1.17
N ARG A 22 -5.10 -12.84 0.99
CA ARG A 22 -4.21 -12.49 2.11
C ARG A 22 -4.85 -11.52 3.11
N ARG A 23 -5.94 -10.84 2.73
CA ARG A 23 -6.75 -10.04 3.65
C ARG A 23 -7.55 -10.87 4.63
N HIS A 24 -8.03 -12.00 4.17
CA HIS A 24 -8.79 -12.94 4.97
C HIS A 24 -7.89 -13.76 5.87
N THR A 25 -6.77 -14.28 5.34
CA THR A 25 -5.84 -15.12 6.11
C THR A 25 -4.93 -14.32 7.05
N GLY A 26 -4.85 -13.00 6.86
CA GLY A 26 -3.91 -12.16 7.60
C GLY A 26 -2.45 -12.33 7.17
N GLU A 27 -2.16 -13.11 6.13
CA GLU A 27 -0.81 -13.35 5.62
C GLU A 27 -0.13 -12.03 5.21
N LYS A 28 1.10 -11.84 5.68
CA LYS A 28 1.93 -10.67 5.39
C LYS A 28 3.34 -11.13 5.01
N PRO A 29 3.56 -11.56 3.75
CA PRO A 29 4.82 -12.18 3.35
C PRO A 29 6.00 -11.20 3.27
N HIS A 30 5.74 -9.89 3.22
CA HIS A 30 6.78 -8.90 2.98
C HIS A 30 7.26 -8.27 4.29
N LEU A 31 8.47 -8.60 4.73
CA LEU A 31 9.11 -8.07 5.93
C LEU A 31 9.89 -6.77 5.62
N CYS A 32 9.77 -5.76 6.47
CA CYS A 32 10.72 -4.65 6.50
C CYS A 32 11.96 -5.07 7.31
N PRO A 33 13.16 -5.13 6.71
CA PRO A 33 14.36 -5.56 7.44
C PRO A 33 14.82 -4.55 8.51
N GLN A 34 14.40 -3.29 8.42
CA GLN A 34 14.83 -2.25 9.36
C GLN A 34 14.02 -2.24 10.66
N CYS A 35 12.72 -2.54 10.61
CA CYS A 35 11.82 -2.48 11.77
C CYS A 35 10.98 -3.75 11.99
N HIS A 36 11.26 -4.80 11.22
CA HIS A 36 10.58 -6.11 11.27
C HIS A 36 9.06 -6.06 11.05
N ARG A 37 8.52 -4.94 10.57
CA ARG A 37 7.10 -4.81 10.25
C ARG A 37 6.75 -5.59 8.98
N ARG A 38 5.68 -6.38 9.04
CA ARG A 38 5.20 -7.17 7.90
C ARG A 38 4.08 -6.49 7.11
N PHE A 39 4.07 -6.70 5.79
CA PHE A 39 3.12 -6.14 4.83
C PHE A 39 2.52 -7.23 3.94
N ARG A 40 1.25 -7.03 3.56
CA ARG A 40 0.51 -7.92 2.66
C ARG A 40 0.97 -7.84 1.20
N GLN A 41 1.39 -6.64 0.79
CA GLN A 41 1.76 -6.29 -0.58
C GLN A 41 3.18 -5.72 -0.63
N ARG A 42 3.93 -6.04 -1.69
CA ARG A 42 5.29 -5.51 -1.91
C ARG A 42 5.29 -3.99 -2.06
N SER A 43 4.32 -3.42 -2.79
CA SER A 43 4.17 -1.97 -2.95
C SER A 43 3.98 -1.24 -1.62
N ALA A 44 3.26 -1.85 -0.68
CA ALA A 44 3.06 -1.30 0.67
C ALA A 44 4.37 -1.27 1.47
N LEU A 45 5.20 -2.32 1.37
CA LEU A 45 6.54 -2.34 1.96
C LEU A 45 7.45 -1.26 1.34
N LEU A 46 7.49 -1.16 0.01
CA LEU A 46 8.32 -0.16 -0.68
C LEU A 46 7.94 1.27 -0.27
N ARG A 47 6.64 1.57 -0.21
CA ARG A 47 6.15 2.85 0.30
C ARG A 47 6.51 3.06 1.76
N HIS A 48 6.43 2.03 2.59
CA HIS A 48 6.80 2.12 4.00
C HIS A 48 8.29 2.45 4.19
N ARG A 49 9.18 1.91 3.36
CA ARG A 49 10.62 2.22 3.44
C ARG A 49 10.93 3.71 3.31
N ARG A 50 10.09 4.48 2.61
CA ARG A 50 10.21 5.95 2.54
C ARG A 50 10.12 6.62 3.91
N VAL A 51 9.44 6.01 4.88
CA VAL A 51 9.37 6.52 6.26
C VAL A 51 10.76 6.49 6.90
N HIS A 52 11.53 5.43 6.68
CA HIS A 52 12.88 5.32 7.22
C HIS A 52 13.86 6.26 6.52
N ALA A 53 13.70 6.47 5.21
CA ALA A 53 14.53 7.40 4.44
C ALA A 53 14.10 8.87 4.59
N GLY A 54 12.99 9.17 5.27
CA GLY A 54 12.41 10.52 5.32
C GLY A 54 11.93 11.05 3.96
N GLU A 55 11.80 10.20 2.94
CA GLU A 55 11.47 10.61 1.58
C GLU A 55 10.03 11.16 1.48
N ARG A 56 9.93 12.41 1.02
CA ARG A 56 8.68 13.10 0.73
C ARG A 56 8.68 13.66 -0.69
N PRO A 57 8.46 12.79 -1.71
CA PRO A 57 8.62 13.16 -3.11
C PRO A 57 7.48 14.04 -3.65
N PHE A 58 6.40 14.24 -2.91
CA PHE A 58 5.23 14.97 -3.38
C PHE A 58 5.13 16.36 -2.72
N PRO A 59 5.68 17.42 -3.33
CA PRO A 59 5.53 18.79 -2.83
C PRO A 59 4.17 19.39 -3.19
N CYS A 60 3.60 20.20 -2.29
CA CYS A 60 2.49 21.07 -2.59
C CYS A 60 3.01 22.36 -3.24
N ALA A 61 2.57 22.64 -4.47
CA ALA A 61 3.01 23.82 -5.21
C ALA A 61 2.59 25.16 -4.55
N ARG A 62 1.53 25.17 -3.72
CA ARG A 62 1.03 26.40 -3.08
C ARG A 62 1.77 26.76 -1.79
N CYS A 63 2.12 25.77 -0.97
CA CYS A 63 2.67 26.01 0.37
C CYS A 63 4.03 25.33 0.62
N GLY A 64 4.59 24.63 -0.36
CA GLY A 64 5.87 23.93 -0.26
C GLY A 64 5.89 22.67 0.61
N ARG A 65 4.80 22.37 1.35
CA ARG A 65 4.73 21.18 2.22
C ARG A 65 4.89 19.90 1.41
N ARG A 66 5.74 18.99 1.89
CA ARG A 66 6.06 17.73 1.21
C ARG A 66 5.37 16.54 1.87
N TYR A 67 4.88 15.61 1.04
CA TYR A 67 4.17 14.41 1.45
C TYR A 67 4.87 13.15 0.94
N SER A 68 4.77 12.06 1.70
CA SER A 68 5.32 10.75 1.32
C SER A 68 4.43 9.97 0.34
N ARG A 69 3.18 10.43 0.16
CA ARG A 69 2.15 9.82 -0.71
C ARG A 69 1.41 10.90 -1.51
N SER A 70 1.16 10.64 -2.78
CA SER A 70 0.34 11.49 -3.65
C SER A 70 -1.08 11.65 -3.12
N SER A 71 -1.68 10.58 -2.58
CA SER A 71 -3.00 10.63 -1.95
C SER A 71 -3.07 11.63 -0.79
N ASN A 72 -1.99 11.77 -0.02
CA ASN A 72 -1.96 12.69 1.11
C ASN A 72 -1.81 14.15 0.63
N LEU A 73 -1.04 14.37 -0.44
CA LEU A 73 -0.99 15.67 -1.11
C LEU A 73 -2.37 16.05 -1.67
N LEU A 74 -3.05 15.12 -2.35
CA LEU A 74 -4.38 15.36 -2.90
C LEU A 74 -5.40 15.70 -1.81
N LEU A 75 -5.38 14.98 -0.69
CA LEU A 75 -6.25 15.29 0.46
C LEU A 75 -5.94 16.65 1.09
N HIS A 76 -4.67 17.06 1.10
CA HIS A 76 -4.27 18.39 1.57
C HIS A 76 -4.74 19.52 0.65
N GLN A 77 -4.85 19.27 -0.65
CA GLN A 77 -5.22 20.26 -1.67
C GLN A 77 -6.73 20.42 -1.87
N ARG A 78 -7.53 19.49 -1.33
CA ARG A 78 -8.99 19.64 -1.23
C ARG A 78 -9.32 20.65 -0.16
#